data_AF-A0A7Y2G208-F1
#
_entry.id   AF-A0A7Y2G208-F1
#
_cell.length_a   1.000
_cell.length_b   1.000
_cell.length_c   1.000
_cell.angle_alpha   90.00
_cell.angle_beta   90.00
_cell.angle_gamma   90.00
#
_symmetry.space_group_name_H-M   'P 1'
#
loop_
_entity.id
_entity.type
_entity.pdbx_description
1 polymer ?
#
loop_
_entity_poly.entity_id
_entity_poly.type
_entity_poly.pdbx_seq_one_letter_code
_entity_poly.pdbx_strand_id
1 'polypeptide(L)'
;MSSGRSAILGSPKSTTSKTVYVGMDGELLSGSLAPFLRYAIAAGGNIDFDASVKIAREDNAPENSSVFTNGSLNVKTFTSSVEGFGFHHGGVDEEEALVTFSPRYNPLSLGVEQEVATKMVIPEFIAEDYQSLATRSDGNDVQLAGHYNLGTQDAPAIWYVDGKVKTSGTVTFSGYGVIVANDNIEFKHAVRNIDSGGAIGLYSSKDIKIDKLAPVSLVGQIYSDKFESKSDIVLYGSITAFGDVKFTNDISVDLKHRPAEKVLVEPFWPSN
;
A
#
# COMPACT_ATOMS: atom_id res chain seq x y z
N MET A 1 34.88 4.22 4.33
CA MET A 1 34.46 2.85 4.70
C MET A 1 33.81 2.94 6.07
N SER A 2 32.50 3.16 6.10
CA SER A 2 31.71 3.25 7.33
C SER A 2 31.13 1.87 7.62
N SER A 3 31.51 1.27 8.75
CA SER A 3 30.95 -0.01 9.18
C SER A 3 29.51 0.21 9.68
N GLY A 4 28.53 -0.23 8.90
CA GLY A 4 27.13 -0.26 9.30
C GLY A 4 26.95 -1.12 10.55
N ARG A 5 26.59 -0.48 11.67
CA ARG A 5 26.13 -1.19 12.86
C ARG A 5 24.70 -1.62 12.61
N SER A 6 24.50 -2.90 12.32
CA SER A 6 23.18 -3.52 12.32
C SER A 6 22.58 -3.40 13.73
N ALA A 7 21.47 -2.69 13.86
CA ALA A 7 20.78 -2.53 15.14
C ALA A 7 19.89 -3.75 15.39
N ILE A 8 20.46 -4.78 16.00
CA ILE A 8 19.66 -5.80 16.73
C ILE A 8 19.52 -5.27 18.16
N LEU A 9 18.35 -4.73 18.50
CA LEU A 9 18.01 -4.46 19.89
C LEU A 9 17.90 -5.80 20.63
N GLY A 10 18.75 -5.97 21.65
CA GLY A 10 19.12 -7.25 22.23
C GLY A 10 17.98 -8.13 22.77
N SER A 11 18.24 -9.44 22.78
CA SER A 11 17.39 -10.47 23.33
C SER A 11 17.20 -10.33 24.85
N PRO A 12 15.95 -10.34 25.36
CA PRO A 12 15.70 -10.82 26.71
C PRO A 12 15.92 -12.34 26.71
N LYS A 13 16.65 -12.85 27.70
CA LYS A 13 16.80 -14.29 27.96
C LYS A 13 15.42 -14.91 28.26
N SER A 14 14.71 -15.36 27.24
CA SER A 14 13.57 -16.27 27.31
C SER A 14 13.19 -16.66 25.88
N THR A 15 13.06 -17.95 25.62
CA THR A 15 12.82 -18.58 24.31
C THR A 15 11.49 -18.14 23.69
N THR A 16 11.51 -17.07 22.90
CA THR A 16 10.69 -16.82 21.72
C THR A 16 11.27 -15.58 21.03
N SER A 17 12.02 -15.77 19.95
CA SER A 17 12.51 -14.65 19.13
C SER A 17 11.32 -13.97 18.46
N LYS A 18 10.77 -12.95 19.11
CA LYS A 18 9.79 -12.05 18.51
C LYS A 18 10.59 -11.01 17.74
N THR A 19 10.65 -11.13 16.42
CA THR A 19 11.21 -10.07 15.56
C THR A 19 10.43 -8.79 15.83
N VAL A 20 11.12 -7.81 16.39
CA VAL A 20 10.58 -6.48 16.65
C VAL A 20 10.79 -5.66 15.38
N TYR A 21 9.71 -5.36 14.68
CA TYR A 21 9.74 -4.31 13.67
C TYR A 21 9.71 -2.96 14.40
N VAL A 22 10.65 -2.08 14.06
CA VAL A 22 10.62 -0.70 14.54
C VAL A 22 9.43 -0.03 13.86
N GLY A 23 8.48 0.46 14.65
CA GLY A 23 7.32 1.15 14.14
C GLY A 23 7.67 2.49 13.52
N MET A 24 6.68 3.09 12.86
CA MET A 24 6.80 4.38 12.18
C MET A 24 7.39 5.48 13.07
N ASP A 25 7.28 5.36 14.40
CA ASP A 25 7.68 6.38 15.36
C ASP A 25 8.94 6.03 16.18
N GLY A 26 9.65 4.95 15.86
CA GLY A 26 10.77 4.47 16.68
C GLY A 26 10.33 3.77 17.98
N GLU A 27 9.03 3.63 18.22
CA GLU A 27 8.48 2.74 19.25
C GLU A 27 8.29 1.30 18.73
N LEU A 28 8.22 0.34 19.65
CA LEU A 28 7.71 -1.00 19.36
C LEU A 28 6.33 -0.85 18.71
N LEU A 29 6.03 -1.60 17.64
CA LEU A 29 4.70 -1.59 17.01
C LEU A 29 3.58 -1.92 18.03
N SER A 30 3.04 -0.89 18.69
CA SER A 30 1.76 -0.94 19.39
C SER A 30 0.69 -0.38 18.46
N GLY A 31 -0.40 -1.10 18.28
CA GLY A 31 -1.49 -0.70 17.39
C GLY A 31 -2.30 -1.92 16.98
N SER A 32 -3.57 -1.73 16.65
CA SER A 32 -4.48 -2.82 16.30
C SER A 32 -4.19 -3.40 14.91
N LEU A 33 -3.67 -2.59 13.97
CA LEU A 33 -3.44 -3.03 12.59
C LEU A 33 -2.23 -3.96 12.46
N ALA A 34 -2.33 -4.94 11.56
CA ALA A 34 -1.22 -5.80 11.18
C ALA A 34 -0.03 -4.95 10.68
N PRO A 35 1.23 -5.36 10.95
CA PRO A 35 2.41 -4.56 10.61
C PRO A 35 2.48 -4.09 9.15
N PHE A 36 2.10 -4.94 8.20
CA PHE A 36 2.17 -4.63 6.76
C PHE A 36 1.19 -3.52 6.33
N LEU A 37 0.11 -3.28 7.07
CA LEU A 37 -0.90 -2.25 6.76
C LEU A 37 -0.50 -0.85 7.26
N ARG A 38 0.66 -0.74 7.92
CA ARG A 38 1.09 0.52 8.54
C ARG A 38 2.01 1.34 7.64
N TYR A 39 2.50 0.79 6.54
CA TYR A 39 3.38 1.52 5.64
C TYR A 39 2.57 2.24 4.57
N ALA A 40 3.10 3.36 4.07
CA ALA A 40 2.55 4.01 2.89
C ALA A 40 2.61 3.06 1.68
N ILE A 41 3.74 2.36 1.55
CA ILE A 41 3.95 1.28 0.60
C ILE A 41 4.62 0.10 1.30
N ALA A 42 4.03 -1.09 1.21
CA ALA A 42 4.64 -2.35 1.64
C ALA A 42 4.67 -3.35 0.47
N ALA A 43 5.83 -3.95 0.22
CA ALA A 43 6.01 -4.95 -0.84
C ALA A 43 6.73 -6.20 -0.32
N GLY A 44 6.22 -7.38 -0.65
CA GLY A 44 6.91 -8.64 -0.36
C GLY A 44 7.96 -9.00 -1.41
N GLY A 45 7.88 -8.37 -2.59
CA GLY A 45 8.92 -8.31 -3.62
C GLY A 45 9.64 -6.96 -3.60
N ASN A 46 10.02 -6.46 -4.78
CA ASN A 46 10.74 -5.19 -4.94
C ASN A 46 9.80 -3.98 -4.97
N ILE A 47 10.34 -2.79 -4.70
CA ILE A 47 9.70 -1.52 -5.01
C ILE A 47 10.51 -0.83 -6.11
N ASP A 48 9.86 -0.53 -7.24
CA ASP A 48 10.46 0.16 -8.39
C ASP A 48 9.84 1.56 -8.55
N PHE A 49 10.63 2.60 -8.28
CA PHE A 49 10.31 4.00 -8.56
C PHE A 49 10.97 4.44 -9.87
N ASP A 50 10.32 4.12 -10.99
CA ASP A 50 10.65 4.64 -12.32
C ASP A 50 9.66 5.77 -12.70
N ALA A 51 9.49 6.69 -11.75
CA ALA A 51 8.51 7.76 -11.74
C ALA A 51 8.87 8.82 -10.68
N SER A 52 8.26 10.01 -10.77
CA SER A 52 8.35 11.01 -9.70
C SER A 52 7.39 10.63 -8.57
N VAL A 53 7.92 10.07 -7.48
CA VAL A 53 7.12 9.61 -6.34
C VAL A 53 7.25 10.57 -5.16
N LYS A 54 6.12 11.12 -4.72
CA LYS A 54 6.00 11.86 -3.46
C LYS A 54 5.14 11.06 -2.50
N ILE A 55 5.73 10.71 -1.36
CA ILE A 55 5.05 10.05 -0.25
C ILE A 55 5.10 11.01 0.92
N ALA A 56 3.94 11.54 1.28
CA ALA A 56 3.76 12.41 2.43
C ALA A 56 2.65 11.84 3.29
N ARG A 57 2.45 12.39 4.49
CA ARG A 57 1.28 12.08 5.31
C ARG A 57 0.09 12.96 4.93
N GLU A 58 -1.10 12.59 5.36
CA GLU A 58 -2.21 13.54 5.46
C GLU A 58 -1.86 14.66 6.49
N ASP A 59 -2.42 15.85 6.28
CA ASP A 59 -2.15 17.02 7.14
C ASP A 59 -2.38 16.67 8.62
N ASN A 60 -1.45 17.09 9.50
CA ASN A 60 -1.53 16.90 10.96
C ASN A 60 -1.38 15.46 11.54
N ALA A 61 -1.27 14.38 10.75
CA ALA A 61 -1.11 13.00 11.25
C ALA A 61 0.29 12.66 11.84
N PRO A 62 0.50 12.48 13.16
CA PRO A 62 1.83 12.52 13.83
C PRO A 62 2.90 11.54 13.30
N GLU A 63 2.49 10.48 12.61
CA GLU A 63 3.30 9.36 12.15
C GLU A 63 4.15 9.69 10.91
N ASN A 64 5.21 8.90 10.70
CA ASN A 64 5.97 8.91 9.44
C ASN A 64 5.19 8.21 8.31
N SER A 65 5.55 8.47 7.06
CA SER A 65 4.97 7.81 5.86
C SER A 65 5.98 6.88 5.21
N SER A 66 6.47 5.92 5.99
CA SER A 66 7.56 5.03 5.61
C SER A 66 7.16 4.04 4.51
N VAL A 67 8.17 3.57 3.77
CA VAL A 67 8.05 2.47 2.79
C VAL A 67 8.82 1.25 3.27
N PHE A 68 8.35 0.06 2.89
CA PHE A 68 8.98 -1.20 3.25
C PHE A 68 8.99 -2.17 2.07
N THR A 69 10.14 -2.80 1.80
CA THR A 69 10.27 -3.89 0.84
C THR A 69 11.05 -5.08 1.40
N ASN A 70 10.58 -6.30 1.14
CA ASN A 70 11.32 -7.54 1.38
C ASN A 70 12.36 -7.84 0.29
N GLY A 71 12.32 -7.10 -0.81
CA GLY A 71 13.28 -7.13 -1.91
C GLY A 71 14.12 -5.86 -1.93
N SER A 72 14.48 -5.43 -3.13
CA SER A 72 15.23 -4.20 -3.37
C SER A 72 14.31 -2.99 -3.53
N LEU A 73 14.83 -1.82 -3.14
CA LEU A 73 14.26 -0.53 -3.49
C LEU A 73 15.06 0.03 -4.68
N ASN A 74 14.44 0.09 -5.85
CA ASN A 74 15.09 0.55 -7.09
C ASN A 74 14.49 1.89 -7.49
N VAL A 75 15.34 2.89 -7.71
CA VAL A 75 14.90 4.26 -8.00
C VAL A 75 15.64 4.74 -9.24
N LYS A 76 14.87 5.06 -10.28
CA LYS A 76 15.38 5.43 -11.59
C LYS A 76 14.92 6.83 -11.96
N THR A 77 15.84 7.59 -12.55
CA THR A 77 15.59 8.75 -13.44
C THR A 77 14.82 9.98 -12.87
N PHE A 78 14.23 9.91 -11.68
CA PHE A 78 13.37 10.97 -11.13
C PHE A 78 13.65 11.29 -9.67
N THR A 79 13.34 12.52 -9.27
CA THR A 79 13.36 12.91 -7.86
C THR A 79 12.16 12.31 -7.13
N SER A 80 12.43 11.45 -6.17
CA SER A 80 11.41 10.92 -5.27
C SER A 80 11.64 11.43 -3.84
N SER A 81 10.56 11.68 -3.10
CA SER A 81 10.63 12.11 -1.71
C SER A 81 9.66 11.33 -0.84
N VAL A 82 10.13 10.96 0.34
CA VAL A 82 9.38 10.17 1.32
C VAL A 82 9.50 10.87 2.69
N GLU A 83 8.39 11.37 3.22
CA GLU A 83 8.29 11.91 4.59
C GLU A 83 8.25 10.77 5.63
N GLY A 84 9.26 9.91 5.60
CA GLY A 84 9.36 8.73 6.42
C GLY A 84 10.68 8.01 6.23
N PHE A 85 10.73 6.75 6.66
CA PHE A 85 11.89 5.89 6.51
C PHE A 85 11.76 4.98 5.28
N GLY A 86 12.90 4.59 4.70
CA GLY A 86 13.01 3.54 3.70
C GLY A 86 13.57 2.26 4.33
N PHE A 87 12.76 1.21 4.40
CA PHE A 87 13.19 -0.09 4.90
C PHE A 87 13.27 -1.10 3.75
N HIS A 88 14.38 -1.80 3.64
CA HIS A 88 14.58 -2.81 2.59
C HIS A 88 15.30 -4.03 3.16
N HIS A 89 15.02 -5.23 2.64
CA HIS A 89 15.80 -6.43 2.98
C HIS A 89 16.80 -6.79 1.88
N GLY A 90 16.53 -6.40 0.64
CA GLY A 90 17.46 -6.49 -0.49
C GLY A 90 18.42 -5.29 -0.53
N GLY A 91 18.86 -4.92 -1.72
CA GLY A 91 19.69 -3.74 -1.92
C GLY A 91 18.88 -2.47 -2.19
N VAL A 92 19.56 -1.34 -2.20
CA VAL A 92 19.04 -0.12 -2.83
C VAL A 92 19.84 0.12 -4.10
N ASP A 93 19.14 0.29 -5.21
CA ASP A 93 19.73 0.60 -6.51
C ASP A 93 19.26 1.98 -6.97
N GLU A 94 20.16 2.95 -6.91
CA GLU A 94 19.90 4.34 -7.29
C GLU A 94 20.68 4.66 -8.57
N GLU A 95 20.00 4.60 -9.72
CA GLU A 95 20.57 4.99 -11.01
C GLU A 95 20.26 6.47 -11.29
N GLU A 96 21.26 7.33 -11.09
CA GLU A 96 21.26 8.79 -11.34
C GLU A 96 20.22 9.62 -10.56
N ALA A 97 19.25 8.96 -9.91
CA ALA A 97 18.20 9.53 -9.10
C ALA A 97 18.59 9.61 -7.61
N LEU A 98 17.91 10.49 -6.88
CA LEU A 98 18.01 10.59 -5.43
C LEU A 98 16.61 10.36 -4.83
N VAL A 99 16.46 9.36 -3.97
CA VAL A 99 15.34 9.35 -3.02
C VAL A 99 15.74 10.15 -1.82
N THR A 100 14.92 11.12 -1.44
CA THR A 100 15.09 11.80 -0.16
C THR A 100 14.14 11.21 0.87
N PHE A 101 14.69 10.49 1.84
CA PHE A 101 13.99 10.09 3.05
C PHE A 101 14.13 11.19 4.11
N SER A 102 13.00 11.67 4.63
CA SER A 102 12.96 12.76 5.62
C SER A 102 11.90 12.45 6.67
N PRO A 103 12.18 11.55 7.62
CA PRO A 103 11.24 11.23 8.68
C PRO A 103 11.00 12.48 9.54
N ARG A 104 9.73 12.75 9.83
CA ARG A 104 9.30 13.87 10.67
C ARG A 104 9.60 13.60 12.15
N TYR A 105 9.50 12.34 12.56
CA TYR A 105 9.77 11.92 13.93
C TYR A 105 10.83 10.83 13.94
N ASN A 106 11.96 11.10 14.59
CA ASN A 106 13.08 10.16 14.70
C ASN A 106 13.80 10.35 16.04
N PRO A 107 13.14 10.06 17.18
CA PRO A 107 13.69 10.31 18.51
C PRO A 107 14.95 9.47 18.77
N LEU A 108 15.09 8.34 18.08
CA LEU A 108 16.22 7.42 18.19
C LEU A 108 17.37 7.76 17.24
N SER A 109 17.23 8.82 16.43
CA SER A 109 18.25 9.24 15.44
C SER A 109 18.73 8.11 14.53
N LEU A 110 17.79 7.26 14.11
CA LEU A 110 18.05 6.15 13.19
C LEU A 110 18.45 6.67 11.81
N GLY A 111 19.16 5.84 11.04
CA GLY A 111 19.35 6.07 9.61
C GLY A 111 17.99 6.18 8.91
N VAL A 112 17.88 7.11 7.96
CA VAL A 112 16.62 7.35 7.23
C VAL A 112 16.31 6.24 6.22
N GLU A 113 17.34 5.54 5.78
CA GLU A 113 17.32 4.32 4.98
C GLU A 113 18.00 3.21 5.76
N GLN A 114 17.36 2.04 5.86
CA GLN A 114 17.84 0.93 6.67
C GLN A 114 17.59 -0.42 6.02
N GLU A 115 18.67 -1.20 5.90
CA GLU A 115 18.58 -2.63 5.62
C GLU A 115 18.05 -3.36 6.86
N VAL A 116 16.94 -4.10 6.71
CA VAL A 116 16.33 -4.88 7.78
C VAL A 116 16.79 -6.34 7.72
N ALA A 117 17.21 -6.88 8.87
CA ALA A 117 17.70 -8.26 8.96
C ALA A 117 16.62 -9.33 8.73
N THR A 118 15.34 -8.97 8.85
CA THR A 118 14.22 -9.91 8.74
C THR A 118 13.15 -9.37 7.82
N LYS A 119 12.68 -10.24 6.93
CA LYS A 119 11.55 -9.98 6.04
C LYS A 119 10.24 -9.84 6.82
N MET A 120 9.43 -8.84 6.47
CA MET A 120 8.07 -8.68 6.97
C MET A 120 7.16 -9.75 6.37
N VAL A 121 6.31 -10.35 7.19
CA VAL A 121 5.26 -11.25 6.70
C VAL A 121 4.14 -10.41 6.11
N ILE A 122 3.96 -10.52 4.79
CA ILE A 122 2.80 -10.02 4.06
C ILE A 122 2.03 -11.27 3.62
N PRO A 123 0.79 -11.48 4.09
CA PRO A 123 0.03 -12.66 3.71
C PRO A 123 -0.32 -12.64 2.22
N GLU A 124 -0.52 -13.80 1.60
CA GLU A 124 -1.22 -13.82 0.31
C GLU A 124 -2.70 -13.49 0.55
N PHE A 125 -3.30 -12.69 -0.34
CA PHE A 125 -4.74 -12.45 -0.29
C PHE A 125 -5.45 -13.40 -1.24
N ILE A 126 -6.30 -14.26 -0.70
CA ILE A 126 -7.10 -15.21 -1.46
C ILE A 126 -8.55 -14.75 -1.38
N ALA A 127 -9.06 -14.10 -2.42
CA ALA A 127 -10.39 -13.51 -2.46
C ALA A 127 -11.52 -14.51 -2.16
N GLU A 128 -11.37 -15.76 -2.63
CA GLU A 128 -12.36 -16.82 -2.44
C GLU A 128 -12.66 -17.08 -0.95
N ASP A 129 -11.65 -16.96 -0.07
CA ASP A 129 -11.80 -17.14 1.38
C ASP A 129 -12.77 -16.13 2.00
N TYR A 130 -13.01 -15.00 1.33
CA TYR A 130 -13.84 -13.91 1.80
C TYR A 130 -15.19 -13.79 1.08
N GLN A 131 -15.51 -14.71 0.17
CA GLN A 131 -16.78 -14.70 -0.57
C GLN A 131 -17.99 -14.67 0.37
N SER A 132 -17.93 -15.38 1.50
CA SER A 132 -19.03 -15.43 2.49
C SER A 132 -19.27 -14.11 3.22
N LEU A 133 -18.33 -13.16 3.16
CA LEU A 133 -18.46 -11.82 3.77
C LEU A 133 -19.08 -10.80 2.81
N ALA A 134 -19.25 -11.16 1.53
CA ALA A 134 -19.71 -10.26 0.50
C ALA A 134 -21.17 -9.81 0.72
N THR A 135 -21.40 -8.50 0.68
CA THR A 135 -22.74 -7.91 0.63
C THR A 135 -23.28 -7.84 -0.80
N ARG A 136 -22.38 -7.93 -1.79
CA ARG A 136 -22.66 -7.99 -3.22
C ARG A 136 -21.68 -8.95 -3.88
N SER A 137 -22.16 -9.80 -4.77
CA SER A 137 -21.31 -10.74 -5.51
C SER A 137 -21.65 -10.76 -6.99
N ASP A 138 -20.61 -10.80 -7.83
CA ASP A 138 -20.71 -11.06 -9.26
C ASP A 138 -19.89 -12.32 -9.60
N GLY A 139 -20.51 -13.31 -10.22
CA GLY A 139 -19.91 -14.64 -10.49
C GLY A 139 -19.07 -14.71 -11.78
N ASN A 140 -18.73 -13.58 -12.38
CA ASN A 140 -17.96 -13.47 -13.63
C ASN A 140 -17.20 -12.12 -13.64
N ASP A 141 -16.40 -11.89 -14.69
CA ASP A 141 -15.78 -10.61 -14.98
C ASP A 141 -16.76 -9.42 -14.90
N VAL A 142 -16.32 -8.34 -14.25
CA VAL A 142 -17.07 -7.09 -14.10
C VAL A 142 -16.42 -5.98 -14.91
N GLN A 143 -17.26 -5.28 -15.69
CA GLN A 143 -16.88 -4.04 -16.36
C GLN A 143 -17.46 -2.84 -15.62
N LEU A 144 -16.58 -1.98 -15.10
CA LEU A 144 -16.97 -0.79 -14.36
C LEU A 144 -17.06 0.43 -15.28
N ALA A 145 -18.18 1.15 -15.19
CA ALA A 145 -18.36 2.45 -15.81
C ALA A 145 -19.41 3.27 -15.03
N GLY A 146 -19.18 4.57 -14.90
CA GLY A 146 -20.11 5.48 -14.23
C GLY A 146 -19.87 5.58 -12.73
N HIS A 147 -20.95 5.60 -11.95
CA HIS A 147 -20.91 5.84 -10.51
C HIS A 147 -21.29 4.60 -9.71
N TYR A 148 -20.53 4.32 -8.64
CA TYR A 148 -20.80 3.27 -7.68
C TYR A 148 -20.74 3.84 -6.26
N ASN A 149 -21.83 3.65 -5.51
CA ASN A 149 -21.84 3.87 -4.06
C ASN A 149 -21.55 2.54 -3.37
N LEU A 150 -20.50 2.52 -2.55
CA LEU A 150 -20.06 1.31 -1.87
C LEU A 150 -20.56 1.20 -0.44
N GLY A 151 -21.55 2.00 -0.01
CA GLY A 151 -22.17 1.87 1.32
C GLY A 151 -21.79 3.00 2.26
N THR A 152 -22.00 2.80 3.55
CA THR A 152 -21.72 3.81 4.59
C THR A 152 -20.61 3.34 5.52
N GLN A 153 -20.05 4.24 6.33
CA GLN A 153 -19.02 3.87 7.30
C GLN A 153 -19.49 2.79 8.28
N ASP A 154 -20.76 2.82 8.69
CA ASP A 154 -21.34 1.84 9.61
C ASP A 154 -21.74 0.52 8.93
N ALA A 155 -21.93 0.56 7.61
CA ALA A 155 -22.36 -0.59 6.80
C ALA A 155 -21.64 -0.55 5.43
N PRO A 156 -20.32 -0.83 5.41
CA PRO A 156 -19.58 -0.82 4.17
C PRO A 156 -19.99 -2.00 3.28
N ALA A 157 -19.99 -1.80 1.96
CA ALA A 157 -20.21 -2.90 1.03
C ALA A 157 -18.91 -3.69 0.86
N ILE A 158 -19.04 -5.01 0.83
CA ILE A 158 -18.00 -5.92 0.34
C ILE A 158 -18.52 -6.47 -0.99
N TRP A 159 -17.92 -6.01 -2.09
CA TRP A 159 -18.26 -6.42 -3.44
C TRP A 159 -17.26 -7.47 -3.92
N TYR A 160 -17.67 -8.73 -3.84
CA TYR A 160 -16.90 -9.86 -4.36
C TYR A 160 -17.12 -10.04 -5.88
N VAL A 161 -16.04 -10.28 -6.61
CA VAL A 161 -16.05 -10.56 -8.05
C VAL A 161 -15.24 -11.83 -8.30
N ASP A 162 -15.92 -12.89 -8.74
CA ASP A 162 -15.32 -14.17 -9.14
C ASP A 162 -14.72 -14.09 -10.55
N GLY A 163 -13.77 -13.19 -10.72
CA GLY A 163 -13.17 -12.91 -12.01
C GLY A 163 -12.44 -11.57 -12.01
N LYS A 164 -12.23 -11.05 -13.21
CA LYS A 164 -11.49 -9.81 -13.44
C LYS A 164 -12.40 -8.59 -13.26
N VAL A 165 -11.88 -7.55 -12.64
CA VAL A 165 -12.51 -6.22 -12.64
C VAL A 165 -11.76 -5.35 -13.65
N LYS A 166 -12.47 -4.75 -14.60
CA LYS A 166 -11.87 -3.81 -15.56
C LYS A 166 -12.73 -2.58 -15.77
N THR A 167 -12.13 -1.42 -16.01
CA THR A 167 -12.92 -0.23 -16.35
C THR A 167 -13.20 -0.17 -17.86
N SER A 168 -14.47 0.02 -18.24
CA SER A 168 -14.91 0.25 -19.63
C SER A 168 -15.27 1.71 -19.93
N GLY A 169 -15.13 2.57 -18.92
CA GLY A 169 -15.28 4.02 -19.00
C GLY A 169 -14.82 4.65 -17.68
N THR A 170 -14.93 5.98 -17.55
CA THR A 170 -14.61 6.67 -16.29
C THR A 170 -15.45 6.11 -15.15
N VAL A 171 -14.79 5.80 -14.03
CA VAL A 171 -15.42 5.28 -12.81
C VAL A 171 -15.29 6.28 -11.69
N THR A 172 -16.37 6.39 -10.92
CA THR A 172 -16.42 7.22 -9.73
C THR A 172 -17.01 6.46 -8.56
N PHE A 173 -16.37 6.55 -7.40
CA PHE A 173 -16.82 5.90 -6.17
C PHE A 173 -17.26 6.92 -5.12
N SER A 174 -18.20 6.51 -4.28
CA SER A 174 -18.55 7.20 -3.03
C SER A 174 -18.80 6.20 -1.91
N GLY A 175 -18.82 6.69 -0.68
CA GLY A 175 -19.11 5.88 0.49
C GLY A 175 -17.92 5.04 0.96
N TYR A 176 -18.22 3.91 1.60
CA TYR A 176 -17.21 3.04 2.23
C TYR A 176 -17.38 1.61 1.77
N GLY A 177 -16.39 1.01 1.14
CA GLY A 177 -16.47 -0.42 0.85
C GLY A 177 -15.24 -0.97 0.15
N VAL A 178 -15.25 -2.27 -0.09
CA VAL A 178 -14.12 -3.01 -0.63
C VAL A 178 -14.56 -3.76 -1.87
N ILE A 179 -13.82 -3.59 -2.96
CA ILE A 179 -13.91 -4.47 -4.13
C ILE A 179 -12.89 -5.59 -3.93
N VAL A 180 -13.38 -6.82 -3.91
CA VAL A 180 -12.61 -8.05 -3.69
C VAL A 180 -12.66 -8.86 -4.98
N ALA A 181 -11.56 -8.96 -5.71
CA ALA A 181 -11.48 -9.64 -7.00
C ALA A 181 -10.64 -10.92 -6.92
N ASN A 182 -11.18 -12.03 -7.42
CA ASN A 182 -10.46 -13.30 -7.49
C ASN A 182 -9.38 -13.32 -8.60
N ASP A 183 -9.49 -12.42 -9.59
CA ASP A 183 -8.48 -12.17 -10.62
C ASP A 183 -8.03 -10.70 -10.55
N ASN A 184 -7.33 -10.23 -11.59
CA ASN A 184 -6.75 -8.90 -11.69
C ASN A 184 -7.81 -7.77 -11.58
N ILE A 185 -7.38 -6.61 -11.09
CA ILE A 185 -8.11 -5.34 -11.26
C ILE A 185 -7.34 -4.48 -12.26
N GLU A 186 -7.97 -4.14 -13.39
CA GLU A 186 -7.37 -3.38 -14.49
C GLU A 186 -8.08 -2.04 -14.71
N PHE A 187 -7.39 -0.93 -14.42
CA PHE A 187 -7.89 0.41 -14.71
C PHE A 187 -7.38 0.88 -16.07
N LYS A 188 -8.30 0.94 -17.04
CA LYS A 188 -8.06 1.40 -18.43
C LYS A 188 -8.59 2.80 -18.70
N HIS A 189 -9.25 3.37 -17.71
CA HIS A 189 -9.92 4.66 -17.73
C HIS A 189 -9.80 5.28 -16.35
N ALA A 190 -10.04 6.59 -16.26
CA ALA A 190 -9.93 7.34 -15.01
C ALA A 190 -10.81 6.76 -13.89
N VAL A 191 -10.25 6.68 -12.69
CA VAL A 191 -10.93 6.22 -11.48
C VAL A 191 -10.79 7.28 -10.40
N ARG A 192 -11.89 7.69 -9.75
CA ARG A 192 -11.83 8.69 -8.69
C ARG A 192 -12.85 8.51 -7.57
N ASN A 193 -12.53 8.94 -6.35
CA ASN A 193 -13.54 9.23 -5.34
C ASN A 193 -14.20 10.59 -5.61
N ILE A 194 -15.51 10.70 -5.37
CA ILE A 194 -16.27 11.95 -5.52
C ILE A 194 -16.37 12.71 -4.20
N ASP A 195 -16.41 11.98 -3.08
CA ASP A 195 -16.51 12.53 -1.73
C ASP A 195 -15.16 12.47 -1.00
N SER A 196 -14.86 13.53 -0.23
CA SER A 196 -13.67 13.57 0.64
C SER A 196 -13.84 12.73 1.92
N GLY A 197 -15.04 12.20 2.15
CA GLY A 197 -15.41 11.47 3.36
C GLY A 197 -15.58 9.97 3.17
N GLY A 198 -15.39 9.43 1.97
CA GLY A 198 -15.45 7.99 1.68
C GLY A 198 -14.07 7.33 1.68
N ALA A 199 -14.03 6.00 1.73
CA ALA A 199 -12.81 5.22 1.62
C ALA A 199 -13.06 3.88 0.91
N ILE A 200 -12.21 3.52 -0.05
CA ILE A 200 -12.39 2.33 -0.89
C ILE A 200 -11.21 1.36 -0.73
N GLY A 201 -11.50 0.10 -0.44
CA GLY A 201 -10.54 -0.99 -0.54
C GLY A 201 -10.54 -1.60 -1.95
N LEU A 202 -9.35 -1.79 -2.54
CA LEU A 202 -9.17 -2.53 -3.78
C LEU A 202 -8.28 -3.73 -3.51
N TYR A 203 -8.90 -4.90 -3.30
CA TYR A 203 -8.20 -6.13 -2.92
C TYR A 203 -8.31 -7.18 -4.02
N SER A 204 -7.18 -7.73 -4.45
CA SER A 204 -7.12 -8.73 -5.53
C SER A 204 -6.24 -9.91 -5.15
N SER A 205 -6.65 -11.13 -5.53
CA SER A 205 -5.79 -12.33 -5.46
C SER A 205 -4.67 -12.34 -6.51
N LYS A 206 -4.67 -11.37 -7.41
CA LYS A 206 -3.74 -11.21 -8.52
C LYS A 206 -3.29 -9.75 -8.58
N ASP A 207 -2.89 -9.28 -9.77
CA ASP A 207 -2.31 -7.96 -9.90
C ASP A 207 -3.37 -6.87 -9.95
N ILE A 208 -3.01 -5.69 -9.48
CA ILE A 208 -3.72 -4.44 -9.75
C ILE A 208 -2.87 -3.62 -10.72
N LYS A 209 -3.45 -3.31 -11.89
CA LYS A 209 -2.77 -2.65 -13.01
C LYS A 209 -3.50 -1.38 -13.40
N ILE A 210 -2.75 -0.27 -13.47
CA ILE A 210 -3.24 1.02 -13.95
C ILE A 210 -2.57 1.31 -15.29
N ASP A 211 -3.35 1.26 -16.36
CA ASP A 211 -2.85 1.45 -17.73
C ASP A 211 -2.50 2.91 -18.02
N LYS A 212 -1.70 3.10 -19.07
CA LYS A 212 -1.36 4.42 -19.58
C LYS A 212 -2.65 5.18 -19.93
N LEU A 213 -2.78 6.42 -19.46
CA LEU A 213 -3.98 7.29 -19.62
C LEU A 213 -5.18 6.96 -18.72
N ALA A 214 -4.98 6.18 -17.66
CA ALA A 214 -6.00 5.89 -16.65
C ALA A 214 -5.66 6.55 -15.30
N PRO A 215 -5.75 7.90 -15.16
CA PRO A 215 -5.38 8.56 -13.91
C PRO A 215 -6.27 8.11 -12.76
N VAL A 216 -5.67 7.92 -11.59
CA VAL A 216 -6.35 7.44 -10.38
C VAL A 216 -6.29 8.50 -9.29
N SER A 217 -7.42 8.83 -8.68
CA SER A 217 -7.52 9.74 -7.54
C SER A 217 -8.43 9.15 -6.45
N LEU A 218 -7.86 8.45 -5.48
CA LEU A 218 -8.62 7.63 -4.53
C LEU A 218 -8.31 8.00 -3.07
N VAL A 219 -9.30 7.78 -2.22
CA VAL A 219 -9.11 7.68 -0.76
C VAL A 219 -9.38 6.22 -0.41
N GLY A 220 -8.42 5.52 0.20
CA GLY A 220 -8.58 4.07 0.40
C GLY A 220 -7.31 3.26 0.58
N GLN A 221 -7.42 1.96 0.40
CA GLN A 221 -6.29 1.02 0.52
C GLN A 221 -6.25 0.09 -0.69
N ILE A 222 -5.05 -0.23 -1.14
CA ILE A 222 -4.80 -1.17 -2.24
C ILE A 222 -4.07 -2.39 -1.69
N TYR A 223 -4.58 -3.58 -2.00
CA TYR A 223 -3.96 -4.86 -1.67
C TYR A 223 -3.95 -5.80 -2.86
N SER A 224 -2.81 -6.40 -3.21
CA SER A 224 -2.68 -7.23 -4.41
C SER A 224 -1.56 -8.25 -4.32
N ASP A 225 -1.49 -9.18 -5.29
CA ASP A 225 -0.27 -9.94 -5.55
C ASP A 225 0.82 -8.98 -6.03
N LYS A 226 0.58 -8.25 -7.13
CA LYS A 226 1.48 -7.19 -7.60
C LYS A 226 0.73 -5.91 -7.90
N PHE A 227 1.40 -4.78 -7.73
CA PHE A 227 0.87 -3.48 -8.12
C PHE A 227 1.73 -2.86 -9.22
N GLU A 228 1.12 -2.45 -10.32
CA GLU A 228 1.78 -1.71 -11.39
C GLU A 228 0.97 -0.48 -11.81
N SER A 229 1.62 0.68 -11.85
CA SER A 229 1.06 1.88 -12.46
C SER A 229 1.88 2.40 -13.64
N LYS A 230 1.17 2.72 -14.71
CA LYS A 230 1.63 3.42 -15.91
C LYS A 230 0.92 4.77 -16.10
N SER A 231 0.21 5.26 -15.08
CA SER A 231 -0.50 6.55 -15.10
C SER A 231 -0.40 7.27 -13.75
N ASP A 232 -0.66 8.58 -13.77
CA ASP A 232 -0.64 9.41 -12.57
C ASP A 232 -1.58 8.89 -11.48
N ILE A 233 -1.09 8.94 -10.23
CA ILE A 233 -1.83 8.53 -9.04
C ILE A 233 -1.82 9.66 -8.03
N VAL A 234 -3.01 9.96 -7.49
CA VAL A 234 -3.18 10.67 -6.22
C VAL A 234 -3.90 9.72 -5.27
N LEU A 235 -3.24 9.26 -4.22
CA LEU A 235 -3.81 8.30 -3.28
C LEU A 235 -3.73 8.83 -1.86
N TYR A 236 -4.88 8.99 -1.21
CA TYR A 236 -4.98 9.23 0.23
C TYR A 236 -5.18 7.87 0.92
N GLY A 237 -4.08 7.21 1.31
CA GLY A 237 -4.14 5.79 1.59
C GLY A 237 -2.81 5.07 1.68
N SER A 238 -2.84 3.77 1.39
CA SER A 238 -1.65 2.92 1.33
C SER A 238 -1.74 1.86 0.23
N ILE A 239 -0.58 1.37 -0.19
CA ILE A 239 -0.44 0.26 -1.15
C ILE A 239 0.29 -0.88 -0.47
N THR A 240 -0.30 -2.08 -0.50
CA THR A 240 0.37 -3.31 -0.08
C THR A 240 0.35 -4.31 -1.23
N ALA A 241 1.49 -4.93 -1.50
CA ALA A 241 1.60 -6.04 -2.45
C ALA A 241 2.34 -7.22 -1.83
N PHE A 242 1.85 -8.44 -2.07
CA PHE A 242 2.57 -9.66 -1.69
C PHE A 242 3.88 -9.81 -2.47
N GLY A 243 3.88 -9.40 -3.74
CA GLY A 243 5.00 -9.31 -4.65
C GLY A 243 5.46 -7.86 -4.84
N ASP A 244 5.65 -7.47 -6.10
CA ASP A 244 6.31 -6.21 -6.47
C ASP A 244 5.33 -5.03 -6.50
N VAL A 245 5.85 -3.83 -6.21
CA VAL A 245 5.17 -2.54 -6.45
C VAL A 245 5.99 -1.75 -7.46
N LYS A 246 5.36 -1.32 -8.56
CA LYS A 246 6.04 -0.66 -9.66
C LYS A 246 5.32 0.57 -10.18
N PHE A 247 6.04 1.68 -10.32
CA PHE A 247 5.60 2.89 -11.00
C PHE A 247 6.50 3.14 -12.20
N THR A 248 5.94 3.36 -13.40
CA THR A 248 6.69 3.45 -14.67
C THR A 248 6.14 4.52 -15.60
N ASN A 249 6.92 4.88 -16.63
CA ASN A 249 6.60 5.81 -17.71
C ASN A 249 6.52 7.28 -17.28
N ASP A 250 7.44 7.72 -16.41
CA ASP A 250 7.63 9.13 -16.07
C ASP A 250 6.36 9.78 -15.48
N ILE A 251 5.60 9.01 -14.71
CA ILE A 251 4.33 9.44 -14.11
C ILE A 251 4.54 10.22 -12.81
N SER A 252 3.52 10.96 -12.39
CA SER A 252 3.47 11.59 -11.07
C SER A 252 2.68 10.73 -10.09
N VAL A 253 3.30 10.37 -8.97
CA VAL A 253 2.65 9.64 -7.86
C VAL A 253 2.67 10.54 -6.63
N ASP A 254 1.49 10.94 -6.15
CA ASP A 254 1.30 11.67 -4.89
C ASP A 254 0.52 10.78 -3.91
N LEU A 255 1.24 10.09 -3.03
CA LEU A 255 0.66 9.23 -2.00
C LEU A 255 0.67 9.97 -0.66
N LYS A 256 -0.52 10.32 -0.18
CA LYS A 256 -0.77 10.89 1.13
C LYS A 256 -1.16 9.78 2.09
N HIS A 257 -0.19 9.28 2.83
CA HIS A 257 -0.35 8.17 3.74
C HIS A 257 -1.43 8.49 4.77
N ARG A 258 -2.42 7.61 4.80
CA ARG A 258 -3.44 7.49 5.83
C ARG A 258 -3.46 6.02 6.24
N PRO A 259 -3.38 5.70 7.55
CA PRO A 259 -3.50 4.34 8.02
C PRO A 259 -4.76 3.66 7.47
N ALA A 260 -4.69 2.34 7.27
CA ALA A 260 -5.82 1.58 6.76
C ALA A 260 -7.08 1.79 7.63
N GLU A 261 -8.20 2.11 6.99
CA GLU A 261 -9.47 2.31 7.67
C GLU A 261 -9.93 0.99 8.27
N LYS A 262 -10.01 0.94 9.60
CA LYS A 262 -10.28 -0.28 10.35
C LYS A 262 -11.48 -1.07 9.80
N VAL A 263 -12.55 -0.37 9.42
CA VAL A 263 -13.78 -0.96 8.87
C VAL A 263 -13.58 -1.66 7.52
N LEU A 264 -12.56 -1.28 6.74
CA LEU A 264 -12.24 -1.88 5.44
C LEU A 264 -11.22 -3.03 5.54
N VAL A 265 -10.51 -3.18 6.66
CA VAL A 265 -9.49 -4.22 6.85
C VAL A 265 -9.87 -5.29 7.85
N GLU A 266 -10.63 -4.98 8.91
CA GLU A 266 -11.01 -5.97 9.93
C GLU A 266 -11.72 -7.21 9.41
N PRO A 267 -12.59 -7.15 8.37
CA PRO A 267 -13.20 -8.36 7.82
C PRO A 267 -12.18 -9.36 7.26
N PHE A 268 -11.00 -8.89 6.85
CA PHE A 268 -9.98 -9.67 6.17
C PHE A 268 -8.78 -10.00 7.07
N TRP A 269 -8.36 -9.03 7.87
CA TRP A 269 -7.26 -9.14 8.83
C TRP A 269 -7.70 -8.58 10.19
N PRO A 270 -8.41 -9.40 10.99
CA PRO A 270 -8.87 -8.98 12.31
C PRO A 270 -7.70 -8.55 13.19
N SER A 271 -7.87 -7.41 13.88
CA SER A 271 -6.93 -6.97 14.91
C SER A 271 -7.02 -7.93 16.10
N ASN A 272 -5.89 -8.46 16.57
CA ASN A 272 -5.82 -9.27 17.80
C ASN A 272 -5.78 -8.40 19.06
#